data_AF-A0A1V1P211-F1
#
_entry.id   AF-A0A1V1P211-F1
#
_cell.length_a   1.000
_cell.length_b   1.000
_cell.length_c   1.000
_cell.angle_alpha   90.00
_cell.angle_beta   90.00
_cell.angle_gamma   90.00
#
_symmetry.space_group_name_H-M   'P 1'
#
loop_
_entity.id
_entity.type
_entity.pdbx_description
1 polymer ?
#
loop_
_entity_poly.entity_id
_entity_poly.type
_entity_poly.pdbx_seq_one_letter_code
_entity_poly.pdbx_strand_id
1 'polypeptide(L)'
;MTANSNGDRYSWNYKDQLIQVYTKDKNANYVYDYNGQRVIKQVNDGSSTTLTYYVSHDYEIRNSQAVKYIFAGKRRIARIEGNISDTIDQTAYQTLLLKPGWNFFALTVEPLNSDVQAIVSTLGESFSEIWSFDAENQVYKGYAPKETFRH
;
A
#
# COMPACT_ATOMS: atom_id res chain seq x y z
N MET A 1 9.65 13.73 34.56
CA MET A 1 9.15 14.60 33.48
C MET A 1 10.04 15.82 33.43
N THR A 2 10.56 16.19 32.26
CA THR A 2 11.38 17.39 32.06
C THR A 2 10.62 18.37 31.17
N ALA A 3 10.68 19.66 31.48
CA ALA A 3 10.06 20.71 30.67
C ALA A 3 11.10 21.70 30.15
N ASN A 4 10.93 22.20 28.93
CA ASN A 4 11.78 23.28 28.39
C ASN A 4 11.12 24.66 28.57
N SER A 5 11.83 25.73 28.23
CA SER A 5 11.33 27.11 28.30
C SER A 5 10.11 27.39 27.42
N ASN A 6 9.83 26.53 26.43
CA ASN A 6 8.69 26.65 25.51
C ASN A 6 7.43 25.93 26.04
N GLY A 7 7.51 25.30 27.21
CA GLY A 7 6.41 24.56 27.81
C GLY A 7 6.25 23.13 27.26
N ASP A 8 7.17 22.68 26.40
CA ASP A 8 7.18 21.30 25.94
C ASP A 8 7.55 20.38 27.11
N ARG A 9 6.85 19.25 27.22
CA ARG A 9 7.04 18.27 28.30
C ARG A 9 7.49 16.94 27.73
N TYR A 10 8.48 16.34 28.37
CA TYR A 10 9.07 15.07 28.00
C TYR A 10 8.98 14.09 29.17
N SER A 11 8.44 12.91 28.91
CA SER A 11 8.33 11.83 29.90
C SER A 11 9.20 10.66 29.48
N TRP A 12 9.90 10.09 30.46
CA TRP A 12 10.85 9.00 30.29
C TRP A 12 10.44 7.83 31.18
N ASN A 13 10.70 6.59 30.74
CA ASN A 13 10.55 5.40 31.59
C ASN A 13 11.80 5.16 32.45
N TYR A 14 11.78 4.10 33.26
CA TYR A 14 12.90 3.72 34.15
C TYR A 14 14.17 3.25 33.43
N LYS A 15 14.11 3.02 32.11
CA LYS A 15 15.25 2.66 31.25
C LYS A 15 15.82 3.87 30.50
N ASP A 16 15.47 5.09 30.92
CA ASP A 16 15.83 6.33 30.23
C ASP A 16 15.41 6.32 28.75
N GLN A 17 14.20 5.83 28.46
CA GLN A 17 13.60 5.92 27.13
C GLN A 17 12.46 6.92 27.11
N LEU A 18 12.47 7.82 26.11
CA LEU A 18 11.42 8.81 25.92
C LEU A 18 10.12 8.12 25.52
N ILE A 19 9.10 8.19 26.39
CA ILE A 19 7.78 7.55 26.20
C ILE A 19 6.70 8.54 25.80
N GLN A 20 6.88 9.84 26.06
CA GLN A 20 5.92 10.86 25.66
C GLN A 20 6.59 12.21 25.41
N VAL A 21 6.12 12.91 24.37
CA VAL A 21 6.36 14.33 24.13
C VAL A 21 5.02 15.05 24.05
N TYR A 22 4.89 16.14 24.78
CA TYR A 22 3.78 17.08 24.65
C TYR A 22 4.33 18.44 24.28
N THR A 23 3.97 18.95 23.11
CA THR A 23 4.24 20.32 22.68
C THR A 23 2.91 21.06 22.53
N LYS A 24 2.97 22.36 22.21
CA LYS A 24 1.77 23.16 21.96
C LYS A 24 0.81 22.54 20.92
N ASP A 25 1.37 22.02 19.83
CA ASP A 25 0.59 21.54 18.68
C ASP A 25 0.57 20.01 18.53
N LYS A 26 1.38 19.28 19.31
CA LYS A 26 1.57 17.83 19.11
C LYS A 26 1.67 17.06 20.42
N ASN A 27 1.07 15.88 20.42
CA ASN A 27 1.28 14.87 21.44
C ASN A 27 1.81 13.60 20.77
N ALA A 28 2.98 13.13 21.19
CA ALA A 28 3.57 11.90 20.71
C ALA A 28 3.76 10.89 21.84
N ASN A 29 3.31 9.65 21.63
CA ASN A 29 3.53 8.52 22.54
C ASN A 29 4.41 7.47 21.85
N TYR A 30 5.27 6.81 22.64
CA TYR A 30 6.20 5.79 22.16
C TYR A 30 6.15 4.53 23.01
N VAL A 31 6.18 3.37 22.35
CA VAL A 31 6.29 2.06 23.01
C VAL A 31 7.57 1.38 22.55
N TYR A 32 8.25 0.72 23.47
CA TYR A 32 9.50 0.01 23.24
C TYR A 32 9.33 -1.47 23.59
N ASP A 33 10.04 -2.34 22.88
CA ASP A 33 10.15 -3.75 23.24
C ASP A 33 11.10 -3.95 24.44
N TYR A 34 11.33 -5.21 24.82
CA TYR A 34 12.18 -5.54 25.95
C TYR A 34 13.67 -5.16 25.73
N ASN A 35 14.13 -5.17 24.47
CA ASN A 35 15.49 -4.79 24.04
C ASN A 35 15.68 -3.28 23.93
N GLY A 36 14.59 -2.52 24.04
CA GLY A 36 14.60 -1.07 23.93
C GLY A 36 14.54 -0.53 22.50
N GLN A 37 14.17 -1.36 21.54
CA GLN A 37 13.77 -0.89 20.22
C GLN A 37 12.38 -0.26 20.31
N ARG A 38 12.19 0.91 19.69
CA ARG A 38 10.86 1.51 19.56
C ARG A 38 10.05 0.66 18.59
N VAL A 39 8.88 0.22 19.02
CA VAL A 39 7.96 -0.62 18.24
C VAL A 39 6.70 0.13 17.81
N ILE A 40 6.28 1.16 18.56
CA ILE A 40 5.12 1.99 18.21
C ILE A 40 5.46 3.46 18.40
N LYS A 41 4.98 4.28 17.46
CA LYS A 41 4.90 5.74 17.57
C LYS A 41 3.49 6.20 17.19
N GLN A 42 2.83 6.89 18.09
CA GLN A 42 1.56 7.55 17.83
C GLN A 42 1.75 9.05 17.98
N VAL A 43 1.39 9.84 16.97
CA VAL A 43 1.46 11.31 16.99
C VAL A 43 0.09 11.87 16.70
N ASN A 44 -0.43 12.67 17.62
CA ASN A 44 -1.62 13.48 17.42
C ASN A 44 -1.18 14.94 17.22
N ASP A 45 -1.59 15.57 16.12
CA ASP A 45 -1.27 16.98 15.80
C ASP A 45 -2.45 17.95 16.00
N GLY A 46 -3.44 17.54 16.79
CA GLY A 46 -4.68 18.26 17.03
C GLY A 46 -5.77 18.01 15.98
N SER A 47 -5.40 17.57 14.78
CA SER A 47 -6.33 17.34 13.66
C SER A 47 -6.37 15.88 13.19
N SER A 48 -5.24 15.19 13.29
CA SER A 48 -5.04 13.84 12.81
C SER A 48 -4.20 13.03 13.80
N THR A 49 -4.35 11.71 13.74
CA THR A 49 -3.46 10.78 14.45
C THR A 49 -2.68 9.99 13.42
N THR A 50 -1.35 10.08 13.50
CA THR A 50 -0.44 9.21 12.77
C THR A 50 0.03 8.08 13.66
N LEU A 51 -0.23 6.83 13.25
CA LEU A 51 0.24 5.62 13.91
C LEU A 51 1.31 4.94 13.06
N THR A 52 2.46 4.65 13.67
CA THR A 52 3.57 3.96 13.04
C THR A 52 3.96 2.73 13.86
N TYR A 53 3.98 1.57 13.21
CA TYR A 53 4.55 0.34 13.74
C TYR A 53 5.93 0.12 13.12
N TYR A 54 6.94 -0.12 13.97
CA TYR A 54 8.29 -0.46 13.56
C TYR A 54 8.46 -1.98 13.65
N VAL A 55 8.17 -2.69 12.56
CA VAL A 55 8.17 -4.16 12.53
C VAL A 55 9.60 -4.70 12.52
N SER A 56 10.47 -4.06 11.73
CA SER A 56 11.90 -4.38 11.66
C SER A 56 12.71 -3.12 11.30
N HIS A 57 14.03 -3.27 11.22
CA HIS A 57 14.91 -2.19 10.77
C HIS A 57 14.55 -1.66 9.36
N ASP A 58 14.06 -2.54 8.50
CA ASP A 58 13.79 -2.29 7.09
C ASP A 58 12.29 -2.25 6.76
N TYR A 59 11.39 -2.35 7.75
CA TYR A 59 9.95 -2.39 7.52
C TYR A 59 9.15 -1.66 8.58
N GLU A 60 8.26 -0.77 8.11
CA GLU A 60 7.33 0.00 8.94
C GLU A 60 5.92 -0.05 8.36
N ILE A 61 4.90 0.12 9.21
CA ILE A 61 3.52 0.36 8.80
C ILE A 61 3.13 1.74 9.30
N ARG A 62 2.74 2.66 8.40
CA ARG A 62 2.38 4.05 8.70
C ARG A 62 0.96 4.32 8.25
N ASN A 63 0.01 4.52 9.18
CA ASN A 63 -1.41 4.74 8.84
C ASN A 63 -1.93 3.71 7.82
N SER A 64 -1.65 2.42 8.08
CA SER A 64 -1.99 1.30 7.19
C SER A 64 -1.26 1.28 5.83
N GLN A 65 -0.18 2.04 5.67
CA GLN A 65 0.74 1.90 4.53
C GLN A 65 2.01 1.15 4.94
N ALA A 66 2.25 0.02 4.30
CA ALA A 66 3.53 -0.69 4.34
C ALA A 66 4.63 0.18 3.74
N VAL A 67 5.77 0.23 4.41
CA VAL A 67 6.98 0.86 3.91
C VAL A 67 8.14 -0.09 4.11
N LYS A 68 8.71 -0.60 3.02
CA LYS A 68 9.95 -1.38 3.03
C LYS A 68 11.12 -0.52 2.58
N TYR A 69 12.23 -0.57 3.29
CA TYR A 69 13.45 0.12 2.96
C TYR A 69 14.50 -0.86 2.43
N ILE A 70 15.16 -0.50 1.32
CA ILE A 70 16.24 -1.30 0.75
C ILE A 70 17.57 -0.62 1.07
N PHE A 71 18.55 -1.40 1.52
CA PHE A 71 19.85 -0.90 1.96
C PHE A 71 21.01 -1.54 1.17
N ALA A 72 22.03 -0.73 0.86
CA ALA A 72 23.36 -1.20 0.47
C ALA A 72 24.30 -0.95 1.66
N GLY A 73 24.56 -2.00 2.44
CA GLY A 73 25.25 -1.88 3.73
C GLY A 73 24.43 -1.02 4.70
N LYS A 74 25.00 0.09 5.18
CA LYS A 74 24.33 1.04 6.09
C LYS A 74 23.54 2.14 5.37
N ARG A 75 23.61 2.22 4.04
CA ARG A 75 22.98 3.29 3.25
C ARG A 75 21.65 2.82 2.69
N ARG A 76 20.57 3.51 3.05
CA ARG A 76 19.28 3.31 2.39
C ARG A 76 19.36 3.77 0.93
N ILE A 77 18.98 2.90 0.01
CA ILE A 77 19.03 3.15 -1.44
C ILE A 77 17.65 3.17 -2.10
N ALA A 78 16.62 2.59 -1.47
CA ALA A 78 15.26 2.68 -1.97
C ALA A 78 14.22 2.61 -0.84
N ARG A 79 12.99 3.02 -1.17
CA ARG A 79 11.77 2.86 -0.38
C ARG A 79 10.70 2.28 -1.29
N ILE A 80 10.06 1.20 -0.84
CA ILE A 80 8.90 0.61 -1.48
C ILE A 80 7.71 0.91 -0.57
N GLU A 81 6.65 1.46 -1.15
CA GLU A 81 5.42 1.80 -0.44
C GLU A 81 4.31 0.88 -0.97
N GLY A 82 3.59 0.25 -0.05
CA GLY A 82 2.41 -0.55 -0.36
C GLY A 82 1.27 -0.15 0.56
N ASN A 83 0.04 -0.31 0.11
CA ASN A 83 -1.11 -0.17 0.99
C ASN A 83 -1.36 -1.52 1.67
N ILE A 84 -1.42 -1.55 3.00
CA ILE A 84 -1.99 -2.68 3.73
C ILE A 84 -3.44 -2.30 3.97
N SER A 85 -4.34 -2.84 3.16
CA SER A 85 -5.77 -2.68 3.44
C SER A 85 -6.15 -3.64 4.57
N ASP A 86 -6.51 -3.11 5.73
CA ASP A 86 -7.16 -3.89 6.81
C ASP A 86 -8.56 -4.41 6.37
N THR A 87 -9.06 -3.93 5.23
CA THR A 87 -10.22 -4.44 4.53
C THR A 87 -9.79 -5.38 3.40
N ILE A 88 -10.27 -6.62 3.46
CA ILE A 88 -10.22 -7.61 2.37
C ILE A 88 -11.01 -7.13 1.13
N ASP A 89 -11.78 -6.04 1.25
CA ASP A 89 -12.65 -5.48 0.21
C ASP A 89 -12.15 -4.15 -0.39
N GLN A 90 -10.89 -4.07 -0.84
CA GLN A 90 -10.52 -2.98 -1.75
C GLN A 90 -10.74 -3.39 -3.21
N THR A 91 -11.87 -2.97 -3.75
CA THR A 91 -12.06 -2.84 -5.20
C THR A 91 -11.04 -1.84 -5.73
N ALA A 92 -9.91 -2.33 -6.24
CA ALA A 92 -8.96 -1.51 -6.96
C ALA A 92 -9.51 -1.24 -8.37
N TYR A 93 -9.79 0.03 -8.68
CA TYR A 93 -10.20 0.43 -10.02
C TYR A 93 -8.96 0.83 -10.85
N GLN A 94 -8.78 0.18 -12.00
CA GLN A 94 -7.84 0.60 -13.03
C GLN A 94 -8.62 1.15 -14.21
N THR A 95 -8.47 2.45 -14.51
CA THR A 95 -9.04 3.04 -15.72
C THR A 95 -8.08 2.82 -16.89
N LEU A 96 -8.54 2.11 -17.92
CA LEU A 96 -7.80 1.90 -19.16
C LEU A 96 -8.29 2.89 -20.23
N LEU A 97 -7.42 3.77 -20.70
CA LEU A 97 -7.71 4.68 -21.81
C LEU A 97 -7.13 4.10 -23.11
N LEU A 98 -7.97 3.40 -23.88
CA LEU A 98 -7.56 2.77 -25.13
C LEU A 98 -7.57 3.78 -26.29
N LYS A 99 -6.67 3.60 -27.25
CA LYS A 99 -6.61 4.37 -28.51
C LYS A 99 -6.96 3.48 -29.71
N PRO A 100 -7.38 4.03 -30.86
CA PRO A 100 -7.52 3.25 -32.08
C PRO A 100 -6.20 2.54 -32.43
N GLY A 101 -6.26 1.24 -32.77
CA GLY A 101 -5.10 0.40 -33.07
C GLY A 101 -4.70 -0.53 -31.92
N TRP A 102 -3.44 -0.99 -31.95
CA TRP A 102 -2.91 -1.92 -30.94
C TRP A 102 -2.65 -1.21 -29.61
N ASN A 103 -3.20 -1.76 -28.52
CA ASN A 103 -2.92 -1.32 -27.16
C ASN A 103 -2.31 -2.48 -26.38
N PHE A 104 -1.26 -2.19 -25.61
CA PHE A 104 -0.73 -3.12 -24.61
C PHE A 104 -0.99 -2.56 -23.21
N PHE A 105 -1.60 -3.36 -22.34
CA PHE A 105 -1.79 -3.01 -20.94
C PHE A 105 -1.58 -4.24 -20.06
N ALA A 106 -1.22 -4.00 -18.81
CA ALA A 106 -1.14 -5.01 -17.77
C ALA A 106 -2.00 -4.58 -16.58
N LEU A 107 -2.57 -5.55 -15.88
CA LEU A 107 -3.32 -5.27 -14.67
C LEU A 107 -2.36 -4.89 -13.55
N THR A 108 -2.64 -3.77 -12.86
CA THR A 108 -1.84 -3.34 -11.69
C THR A 108 -2.16 -4.16 -10.45
N VAL A 109 -3.33 -4.80 -10.42
CA VAL A 109 -3.81 -5.63 -9.31
C VAL A 109 -4.34 -6.94 -9.90
N GLU A 110 -4.01 -8.06 -9.28
CA GLU A 110 -4.56 -9.36 -9.65
C GLU A 110 -6.07 -9.37 -9.30
N PRO A 111 -6.96 -9.59 -10.28
CA PRO A 111 -8.38 -9.59 -10.02
C PRO A 111 -8.77 -10.85 -9.21
N LEU A 112 -9.68 -10.68 -8.26
CA LEU A 112 -10.25 -11.81 -7.48
C LEU A 112 -10.85 -12.90 -8.38
N ASN A 113 -11.33 -12.50 -9.56
CA ASN A 113 -11.69 -13.40 -10.64
C ASN A 113 -10.67 -13.26 -11.78
N SER A 114 -9.80 -14.24 -11.92
CA SER A 114 -8.81 -14.32 -13.00
C SER A 114 -9.40 -14.76 -14.34
N ASP A 115 -10.70 -15.04 -14.41
CA ASP A 115 -11.38 -15.36 -15.66
C ASP A 115 -11.43 -14.12 -16.56
N VAL A 116 -10.68 -14.19 -17.66
CA VAL A 116 -10.64 -13.14 -18.68
C VAL A 116 -12.03 -12.89 -19.25
N GLN A 117 -12.90 -13.90 -19.39
CA GLN A 117 -14.27 -13.68 -19.88
C GLN A 117 -15.07 -12.75 -18.97
N ALA A 118 -14.92 -12.87 -17.65
CA ALA A 118 -15.64 -12.03 -16.70
C ALA A 118 -15.21 -10.56 -16.83
N ILE A 119 -13.92 -10.32 -17.01
CA ILE A 119 -13.36 -8.96 -17.19
C ILE A 119 -13.84 -8.35 -18.51
N VAL A 120 -13.71 -9.09 -19.61
CA VAL A 120 -14.00 -8.57 -20.96
C VAL A 120 -15.49 -8.49 -21.28
N SER A 121 -16.35 -9.20 -20.54
CA SER A 121 -17.81 -9.10 -20.69
C SER A 121 -18.31 -7.66 -20.55
N THR A 122 -17.63 -6.85 -19.73
CA THR A 122 -17.95 -5.43 -19.52
C THR A 122 -17.61 -4.53 -20.71
N LEU A 123 -16.71 -4.95 -21.60
CA LEU A 123 -16.33 -4.20 -22.80
C LEU A 123 -17.36 -4.34 -23.94
N GLY A 124 -18.25 -5.34 -23.86
CA GLY A 124 -19.29 -5.58 -24.87
C GLY A 124 -18.72 -5.76 -26.28
N GLU A 125 -19.18 -4.95 -27.23
CA GLU A 125 -18.74 -4.97 -28.64
C GLU A 125 -17.57 -3.98 -28.92
N SER A 126 -16.97 -3.38 -27.89
CA SER A 126 -15.98 -2.29 -28.06
C SER A 126 -14.56 -2.78 -28.40
N PHE A 127 -14.39 -4.06 -28.74
CA PHE A 127 -13.12 -4.67 -29.08
C PHE A 127 -13.31 -5.70 -30.21
N SER A 128 -12.28 -5.92 -31.02
CA SER A 128 -12.28 -6.98 -32.05
C SER A 128 -11.78 -8.31 -31.48
N GLU A 129 -10.65 -8.29 -30.79
CA GLU A 129 -10.02 -9.47 -30.19
C GLU A 129 -9.27 -9.10 -28.92
N ILE A 130 -9.23 -10.03 -27.95
CA ILE A 130 -8.39 -9.96 -26.76
C ILE A 130 -7.64 -11.28 -26.64
N TRP A 131 -6.33 -11.19 -26.36
CA TRP A 131 -5.47 -12.36 -26.20
C TRP A 131 -4.89 -12.37 -24.79
N SER A 132 -5.02 -13.51 -24.11
CA SER A 132 -4.37 -13.76 -22.82
C SER A 132 -3.43 -14.96 -22.93
N PHE A 133 -2.38 -14.98 -22.11
CA PHE A 133 -1.49 -16.13 -22.02
C PHE A 133 -1.99 -17.09 -20.94
N ASP A 134 -2.31 -18.32 -21.33
CA ASP A 134 -2.59 -19.42 -20.41
C ASP A 134 -1.27 -20.06 -19.99
N ALA A 135 -0.85 -19.77 -18.75
CA ALA A 135 0.41 -20.28 -18.21
C ALA A 135 0.38 -21.78 -17.91
N GLU A 136 -0.78 -22.37 -17.64
CA GLU A 136 -0.91 -23.82 -17.36
C GLU A 136 -0.68 -24.62 -18.64
N ASN A 137 -1.28 -24.18 -19.74
CA ASN A 137 -1.20 -24.86 -21.03
C ASN A 137 -0.10 -24.31 -21.95
N GLN A 138 0.59 -23.23 -21.54
CA GLN A 138 1.64 -22.54 -22.31
C GLN A 138 1.17 -22.09 -23.71
N VAL A 139 -0.08 -21.63 -23.82
CA VAL A 139 -0.70 -21.20 -25.09
C VAL A 139 -1.39 -19.86 -24.95
N TYR A 140 -1.50 -19.12 -26.05
CA TYR A 140 -2.33 -17.91 -26.11
C TYR A 140 -3.79 -18.29 -26.38
N LYS A 141 -4.72 -17.71 -25.60
CA LYS A 141 -6.18 -17.86 -25.77
C LYS A 141 -6.77 -16.54 -26.28
N GLY A 142 -7.47 -16.61 -27.41
CA GLY A 142 -8.18 -15.48 -28.02
C GLY A 142 -9.65 -15.43 -27.62
N TYR A 143 -10.17 -14.22 -27.40
CA TYR A 143 -11.57 -13.92 -27.12
C TYR A 143 -12.06 -12.88 -28.13
N ALA A 144 -13.14 -13.18 -28.83
CA ALA A 144 -13.81 -12.26 -29.75
C ALA A 144 -15.29 -12.13 -29.37
N PRO A 145 -15.93 -10.98 -29.61
CA PRO A 145 -17.39 -10.86 -29.48
C PRO A 145 -18.07 -11.86 -30.42
N LYS A 146 -19.22 -12.42 -30.02
CA LYS A 146 -20.02 -13.26 -30.92
C LYS A 146 -20.39 -12.43 -32.16
N GLU A 147 -20.00 -12.88 -33.34
CA GLU A 147 -20.47 -12.26 -34.58
C GLU A 147 -22.00 -12.38 -34.65
N THR A 148 -22.68 -11.24 -34.64
CA THR A 148 -24.10 -11.18 -34.96
C THR A 148 -24.22 -11.19 -36.48
N PHE A 149 -24.47 -12.37 -37.05
CA PHE A 149 -24.94 -12.46 -38.44
C PHE A 149 -26.29 -11.74 -38.55
N ARG A 150 -26.31 -10.57 -39.20
CA ARG A 150 -27.56 -9.96 -39.66
C ARG A 150 -27.94 -10.66 -40.97
N HIS A 151 -29.06 -11.37 -40.96
CA HIS A 151 -29.74 -11.87 -42.17
C HIS A 151 -30.30 -10.71 -42.99
#